data_AF-A0A949JVC0-F1
#
_entry.id   AF-A0A949JVC0-F1
#
_cell.length_a   1.000
_cell.length_b   1.000
_cell.length_c   1.000
_cell.angle_alpha   90.00
_cell.angle_beta   90.00
_cell.angle_gamma   90.00
#
_symmetry.space_group_name_H-M   'P 1'
#
loop_
_entity.id
_entity.type
_entity.pdbx_description
1 polymer ?
#
loop_
_entity_poly.entity_id
_entity_poly.type
_entity_poly.pdbx_seq_one_letter_code
_entity_poly.pdbx_strand_id
1 'polypeptide(L)'
;MRPLVMLTRSVFLLVGICIVALSAGWVSEAGAQVVLSDPNLPPEPDPPDCESLISLYAGTGLFASYSGPISMSTVRHRCFQSVIRTAVGADEHETFDSFWDATMDFGLGPVSVTLTGPVTTVTYGKIGNTTGTFEAEIAAMSLSGTAGSYNIQLRESPTLASPGQTAITDLGGGLYQIDSFFDVYTELSVDGGETWLAQTTQAARIILVPISTIATQSSSWGAIKSLHED
;
A
#
# COMPACT_ATOMS: atom_id res chain seq x y z
N MET A 1 -27.95 81.35 -16.06
CA MET A 1 -26.92 80.87 -15.12
C MET A 1 -27.26 79.44 -14.72
N ARG A 2 -26.60 78.46 -15.32
CA ARG A 2 -26.64 77.03 -14.97
C ARG A 2 -25.24 76.44 -15.28
N PRO A 3 -24.65 75.62 -14.40
CA PRO A 3 -23.21 75.39 -14.41
C PRO A 3 -22.78 74.27 -15.37
N LEU A 4 -21.52 74.42 -15.76
CA LEU A 4 -20.64 73.57 -16.56
C LEU A 4 -20.43 72.20 -15.88
N VAL A 5 -20.64 71.09 -16.61
CA VAL A 5 -20.18 69.76 -16.20
C VAL A 5 -19.04 69.35 -17.11
N MET A 6 -17.87 69.17 -16.50
CA MET A 6 -16.60 68.78 -17.09
C MET A 6 -16.52 67.24 -17.05
N LEU A 7 -16.43 66.58 -18.21
CA LEU A 7 -16.29 65.13 -18.31
C LEU A 7 -14.86 64.78 -18.76
N THR A 8 -14.04 64.29 -17.84
CA THR A 8 -12.69 63.76 -18.08
C THR A 8 -12.78 62.36 -18.68
N ARG A 9 -12.11 62.13 -19.82
CA ARG A 9 -12.00 60.82 -20.48
C ARG A 9 -10.77 60.07 -19.93
N SER A 10 -11.01 58.95 -19.24
CA SER A 10 -9.99 57.99 -18.83
C SER A 10 -9.69 57.01 -19.97
N VAL A 11 -8.42 56.88 -20.32
CA VAL A 11 -7.86 55.91 -21.29
C VAL A 11 -7.71 54.56 -20.57
N PHE A 12 -8.35 53.51 -21.08
CA PHE A 12 -8.15 52.13 -20.61
C PHE A 12 -7.10 51.44 -21.48
N LEU A 13 -5.99 51.03 -20.85
CA LEU A 13 -4.95 50.18 -21.42
C LEU A 13 -5.33 48.71 -21.17
N LEU A 14 -5.60 47.96 -22.23
CA LEU A 14 -5.86 46.51 -22.19
C LEU A 14 -4.53 45.75 -22.09
N VAL A 15 -4.24 45.19 -20.92
CA VAL A 15 -3.16 44.20 -20.73
C VAL A 15 -3.78 42.81 -20.92
N GLY A 16 -3.43 42.15 -22.02
CA GLY A 16 -3.79 40.75 -22.27
C GLY A 16 -2.99 39.82 -21.36
N ILE A 17 -3.66 39.24 -20.37
CA ILE A 17 -3.10 38.18 -19.52
C ILE A 17 -3.26 36.86 -20.27
N CYS A 18 -2.13 36.30 -20.69
CA CYS A 18 -2.02 34.96 -21.25
C CYS A 18 -2.14 33.96 -20.09
N ILE A 19 -3.30 33.30 -19.95
CA ILE A 19 -3.51 32.23 -18.97
C ILE A 19 -2.82 30.99 -19.53
N VAL A 20 -1.62 30.70 -19.01
CA VAL A 20 -0.99 29.38 -19.20
C VAL A 20 -1.77 28.41 -18.32
N ALA A 21 -2.59 27.58 -18.94
CA ALA A 21 -3.20 26.44 -18.28
C ALA A 21 -2.09 25.45 -17.92
N LEU A 22 -1.64 25.48 -16.66
CA LEU A 22 -0.90 24.40 -16.05
C LEU A 22 -1.87 23.22 -15.92
N SER A 23 -1.93 22.37 -16.95
CA SER A 23 -2.40 21.01 -16.75
C SER A 23 -1.40 20.34 -15.81
N ALA A 24 -1.74 20.26 -14.53
CA ALA A 24 -1.14 19.29 -13.64
C ALA A 24 -1.49 17.92 -14.25
N GLY A 25 -0.58 17.42 -15.08
CA GLY A 25 -0.59 16.02 -15.43
C GLY A 25 -0.45 15.28 -14.12
N TRP A 26 -1.49 14.55 -13.74
CA TRP A 26 -1.36 13.53 -12.72
C TRP A 26 -0.28 12.59 -13.25
N VAL A 27 0.93 12.70 -12.70
CA VAL A 27 1.90 11.63 -12.86
C VAL A 27 1.24 10.48 -12.14
N SER A 28 0.72 9.50 -12.88
CA SER A 28 0.43 8.21 -12.26
C SER A 28 1.79 7.74 -11.75
N GLU A 29 1.96 7.71 -10.43
CA GLU A 29 3.01 6.86 -9.87
C GLU A 29 2.81 5.50 -10.52
N ALA A 30 3.82 5.04 -11.26
CA ALA A 30 3.78 3.72 -11.84
C ALA A 30 3.68 2.73 -10.67
N GLY A 31 2.45 2.28 -10.37
CA GLY A 31 2.23 1.17 -9.47
C GLY A 31 3.07 0.01 -9.98
N ALA A 32 3.83 -0.63 -9.09
CA ALA A 32 4.63 -1.78 -9.49
C ALA A 32 3.68 -2.95 -9.76
N GLN A 33 3.27 -3.09 -11.02
CA GLN A 33 2.35 -4.12 -11.48
C GLN A 33 2.85 -5.52 -11.14
N VAL A 34 1.96 -6.36 -10.61
CA VAL A 34 2.24 -7.77 -10.33
C VAL A 34 1.52 -8.63 -11.35
N VAL A 35 2.23 -9.61 -11.93
CA VAL A 35 1.63 -10.62 -12.81
C VAL A 35 1.48 -11.92 -12.03
N LEU A 36 0.24 -12.39 -11.88
CA LEU A 36 -0.12 -13.61 -11.16
C LEU A 36 -0.85 -14.60 -12.08
N SER A 37 -0.81 -15.89 -11.72
CA SER A 37 -1.62 -16.93 -12.36
C SER A 37 -3.03 -17.07 -11.75
N ASP A 38 -3.27 -16.42 -10.60
CA ASP A 38 -4.55 -16.36 -9.91
C ASP A 38 -4.94 -14.88 -9.75
N PRO A 39 -6.15 -14.45 -10.16
CA PRO A 39 -6.60 -13.07 -10.02
C PRO A 39 -7.04 -12.71 -8.60
N ASN A 40 -7.15 -13.67 -7.68
CA ASN A 40 -7.66 -13.42 -6.34
C ASN A 40 -6.60 -12.83 -5.42
N LEU A 41 -6.97 -11.74 -4.74
CA LEU A 41 -6.20 -11.15 -3.65
C LEU A 41 -6.81 -11.54 -2.28
N PRO A 42 -6.03 -11.46 -1.18
CA PRO A 42 -4.57 -11.44 -1.22
C PRO A 42 -4.01 -12.71 -1.89
N PRO A 43 -2.84 -12.64 -2.54
CA PRO A 43 -2.25 -13.81 -3.18
C PRO A 43 -1.83 -14.80 -2.10
N GLU A 44 -2.37 -16.02 -2.15
CA GLU A 44 -1.96 -17.08 -1.23
C GLU A 44 -0.54 -17.55 -1.59
N PRO A 45 0.36 -17.75 -0.61
CA PRO A 45 1.65 -18.38 -0.86
C PRO A 45 1.45 -19.83 -1.33
N ASP A 46 2.10 -20.20 -2.44
CA ASP A 46 2.06 -21.53 -3.04
C ASP A 46 3.47 -22.15 -3.02
N PRO A 47 3.78 -23.21 -2.25
CA PRO A 47 3.15 -23.77 -1.02
C PRO A 47 3.13 -22.76 0.16
N PRO A 48 2.48 -23.05 1.31
CA PRO A 48 2.28 -22.09 2.42
C PRO A 48 3.55 -21.78 3.23
N ASP A 49 4.69 -21.62 2.58
CA ASP A 49 5.89 -21.06 3.20
C ASP A 49 5.95 -19.55 2.95
N CYS A 50 6.30 -18.79 3.99
CA CYS A 50 6.54 -17.36 3.88
C CYS A 50 7.88 -17.03 3.17
N GLU A 51 8.56 -18.04 2.63
CA GLU A 51 9.93 -17.97 2.10
C GLU A 51 9.95 -17.77 0.58
N SER A 52 8.89 -18.19 -0.13
CA SER A 52 8.78 -18.11 -1.59
C SER A 52 7.73 -17.11 -2.10
N LEU A 53 7.59 -16.00 -1.39
CA LEU A 53 6.63 -14.96 -1.76
C LEU A 53 6.98 -14.31 -3.12
N ILE A 54 5.97 -14.15 -3.97
CA ILE A 54 6.08 -13.48 -5.29
C ILE A 54 5.68 -12.00 -5.26
N SER A 55 4.87 -11.60 -4.28
CA SER A 55 4.43 -10.22 -4.08
C SER A 55 4.14 -9.92 -2.62
N LEU A 56 4.08 -8.64 -2.29
CA LEU A 56 3.69 -8.13 -0.97
C LEU A 56 3.13 -6.71 -1.11
N TYR A 57 2.48 -6.21 -0.07
CA TYR A 57 2.15 -4.79 0.03
C TYR A 57 3.28 -4.02 0.72
N ALA A 58 3.80 -2.98 0.07
CA ALA A 58 4.91 -2.17 0.59
C ALA A 58 4.50 -0.70 0.78
N GLY A 59 4.85 -0.13 1.93
CA GLY A 59 4.80 1.31 2.17
C GLY A 59 6.17 1.95 1.96
N THR A 60 6.21 3.23 1.58
CA THR A 60 7.46 3.98 1.40
C THR A 60 7.70 4.97 2.54
N GLY A 61 8.95 5.05 3.02
CA GLY A 61 9.33 6.04 4.03
C GLY A 61 8.60 5.91 5.36
N LEU A 62 8.14 7.05 5.90
CA LEU A 62 7.34 7.14 7.12
C LEU A 62 5.92 6.65 6.83
N PHE A 63 5.47 5.67 7.60
CA PHE A 63 4.12 5.11 7.50
C PHE A 63 3.18 5.76 8.52
N ALA A 64 3.57 5.84 9.79
CA ALA A 64 2.73 6.46 10.81
C ALA A 64 3.57 7.16 11.88
N SER A 65 3.04 8.26 12.40
CA SER A 65 3.48 8.81 13.68
C SER A 65 2.35 8.71 14.68
N TYR A 66 2.66 8.41 15.93
CA TYR A 66 1.70 8.38 17.03
C TYR A 66 2.06 9.45 18.06
N SER A 67 1.22 9.64 19.07
CA SER A 67 1.52 10.60 20.14
C SER A 67 2.87 10.26 20.82
N GLY A 68 3.67 11.29 21.10
CA GLY A 68 5.03 11.13 21.62
C GLY A 68 6.06 10.96 20.50
N PRO A 69 7.24 10.38 20.78
CA PRO A 69 8.29 10.18 19.79
C PRO A 69 8.12 8.88 18.98
N ILE A 70 6.90 8.34 18.92
CA ILE A 70 6.67 7.02 18.32
C ILE A 70 6.40 7.14 16.83
N SER A 71 7.18 6.44 16.01
CA SER A 71 7.01 6.38 14.55
C SER A 71 7.15 4.97 14.01
N MET A 72 6.55 4.73 12.84
CA MET A 72 6.59 3.48 12.09
C MET A 72 6.96 3.77 10.64
N SER A 73 7.88 2.99 10.08
CA SER A 73 8.40 3.17 8.72
C SER A 73 8.73 1.83 8.07
N THR A 74 9.06 1.85 6.77
CA THR A 74 9.51 0.68 6.00
C THR A 74 8.59 -0.53 6.10
N VAL A 75 7.27 -0.30 6.00
CA VAL A 75 6.25 -1.33 6.16
C VAL A 75 6.27 -2.33 5.00
N ARG A 76 6.21 -3.62 5.34
CA ARG A 76 6.00 -4.74 4.41
C ARG A 76 4.92 -5.65 4.97
N HIS A 77 3.77 -5.68 4.32
CA HIS A 77 2.64 -6.55 4.65
C HIS A 77 2.63 -7.74 3.69
N ARG A 78 2.84 -8.94 4.24
CA ARG A 78 3.21 -10.13 3.47
C ARG A 78 2.70 -11.41 4.11
N CYS A 79 2.95 -12.53 3.43
CA CYS A 79 2.62 -13.89 3.86
C CYS A 79 1.17 -14.03 4.33
N PHE A 80 0.25 -13.97 3.36
CA PHE A 80 -1.18 -14.04 3.59
C PHE A 80 -1.61 -15.50 3.70
N GLN A 81 -1.95 -15.96 4.90
CA GLN A 81 -2.24 -17.35 5.18
C GLN A 81 -3.70 -17.53 5.61
N SER A 82 -4.18 -18.77 5.59
CA SER A 82 -5.53 -19.11 6.08
C SER A 82 -6.63 -18.30 5.38
N VAL A 83 -6.47 -18.03 4.08
CA VAL A 83 -7.36 -17.11 3.36
C VAL A 83 -8.76 -17.72 3.21
N ILE A 84 -9.76 -17.06 3.79
CA ILE A 84 -11.17 -17.40 3.67
C ILE A 84 -11.85 -16.28 2.89
N ARG A 85 -12.52 -16.61 1.79
CA ARG A 85 -13.29 -15.68 0.98
C ARG A 85 -14.78 -15.98 1.10
N THR A 86 -15.58 -14.98 1.45
CA THR A 86 -17.02 -15.10 1.65
C THR A 86 -17.74 -14.03 0.83
N ALA A 87 -18.71 -14.44 0.01
CA ALA A 87 -19.58 -13.51 -0.69
C ALA A 87 -20.63 -12.93 0.26
N VAL A 88 -20.74 -11.60 0.32
CA VAL A 88 -21.80 -10.89 1.03
C VAL A 88 -22.51 -9.99 0.02
N GLY A 89 -23.61 -10.49 -0.54
CA GLY A 89 -24.27 -9.79 -1.65
C GLY A 89 -23.36 -9.75 -2.88
N ALA A 90 -23.01 -8.53 -3.33
CA ALA A 90 -22.11 -8.31 -4.45
C ALA A 90 -20.63 -8.20 -4.05
N ASP A 91 -20.34 -8.14 -2.75
CA ASP A 91 -19.03 -7.85 -2.22
C ASP A 91 -18.31 -9.14 -1.81
N GLU A 92 -17.00 -9.18 -2.01
CA GLU A 92 -16.14 -10.25 -1.53
C GLU A 92 -15.51 -9.81 -0.21
N HIS A 93 -15.72 -10.59 0.86
CA HIS A 93 -15.06 -10.39 2.14
C HIS A 93 -13.98 -11.44 2.30
N GLU A 94 -12.74 -11.01 2.52
CA GLU A 94 -11.62 -11.89 2.74
C GLU A 94 -11.11 -11.77 4.18
N THR A 95 -10.87 -12.90 4.84
CA THR A 95 -10.18 -12.95 6.14
C THR A 95 -8.94 -13.81 6.00
N PHE A 96 -7.82 -13.33 6.52
CA PHE A 96 -6.53 -14.01 6.40
C PHE A 96 -5.60 -13.61 7.55
N ASP A 97 -4.67 -14.50 7.89
CA ASP A 97 -3.55 -14.18 8.77
C ASP A 97 -2.44 -13.51 7.94
N SER A 98 -1.72 -12.59 8.56
CA SER A 98 -0.65 -11.86 7.85
C SER A 98 0.54 -11.51 8.72
N PHE A 99 1.65 -11.19 8.07
CA PHE A 99 2.88 -10.69 8.67
C PHE A 99 3.09 -9.23 8.26
N TRP A 100 3.36 -8.38 9.23
CA TRP A 100 3.64 -6.96 9.06
C TRP A 100 5.01 -6.64 9.62
N ASP A 101 6.00 -6.57 8.74
CA ASP A 101 7.33 -6.11 9.13
C ASP A 101 7.38 -4.59 9.06
N ALA A 102 7.96 -3.97 10.08
CA ALA A 102 8.17 -2.53 10.10
C ALA A 102 9.42 -2.18 10.90
N THR A 103 9.89 -0.95 10.71
CA THR A 103 10.83 -0.30 11.62
C THR A 103 10.03 0.65 12.50
N MET A 104 10.07 0.44 13.82
CA MET A 104 9.47 1.35 14.79
C MET A 104 10.55 2.10 15.55
N ASP A 105 10.30 3.35 15.89
CA ASP A 105 11.14 4.10 16.84
C ASP A 105 10.22 4.62 17.95
N PHE A 106 10.60 4.38 19.20
CA PHE A 106 9.86 4.83 20.39
C PHE A 106 10.54 6.03 21.07
N GLY A 107 11.39 6.76 20.34
CA GLY A 107 12.28 7.80 20.87
C GLY A 107 13.57 7.27 21.48
N LEU A 108 13.86 5.98 21.27
CA LEU A 108 15.04 5.28 21.79
C LEU A 108 15.94 4.75 20.67
N GLY A 109 15.57 5.03 19.42
CA GLY A 109 16.21 4.51 18.22
C GLY A 109 15.34 3.45 17.53
N PRO A 110 15.62 3.20 16.24
CA PRO A 110 14.84 2.29 15.42
C PRO A 110 15.03 0.82 15.85
N VAL A 111 13.93 0.09 15.90
CA VAL A 111 13.86 -1.36 16.12
C VAL A 111 13.01 -2.01 15.04
N SER A 112 13.50 -3.10 14.46
CA SER A 112 12.72 -3.91 13.54
C SER A 112 11.72 -4.75 14.32
N VAL A 113 10.47 -4.75 13.89
CA VAL A 113 9.38 -5.53 14.47
C VAL A 113 8.71 -6.35 13.38
N THR A 114 8.19 -7.50 13.78
CA THR A 114 7.24 -8.28 12.98
C THR A 114 5.99 -8.44 13.80
N LEU A 115 4.87 -7.96 13.28
CA LEU A 115 3.55 -8.12 13.88
C LEU A 115 2.78 -9.16 13.09
N THR A 116 2.00 -9.97 13.78
CA THR A 116 1.21 -11.05 13.15
C THR A 116 -0.21 -11.06 13.68
N GLY A 117 -1.15 -11.43 12.82
CA GLY A 117 -2.55 -11.56 13.20
C GLY A 117 -3.50 -11.45 12.01
N PRO A 118 -4.81 -11.53 12.28
CA PRO A 118 -5.84 -11.51 11.27
C PRO A 118 -6.04 -10.11 10.66
N VAL A 119 -6.40 -10.12 9.39
CA VAL A 119 -6.85 -8.98 8.61
C VAL A 119 -8.15 -9.37 7.91
N THR A 120 -9.07 -8.43 7.80
CA THR A 120 -10.27 -8.52 6.99
C THR A 120 -10.26 -7.44 5.93
N THR A 121 -10.41 -7.84 4.68
CA THR A 121 -10.64 -6.94 3.57
C THR A 121 -12.05 -7.09 3.00
N VAL A 122 -12.51 -6.06 2.33
CA VAL A 122 -13.72 -6.09 1.52
C VAL A 122 -13.36 -5.58 0.14
N THR A 123 -13.74 -6.32 -0.90
CA THR A 123 -13.66 -5.89 -2.29
C THR A 123 -15.07 -5.70 -2.86
N TYR A 124 -15.44 -4.45 -3.12
CA TYR A 124 -16.82 -4.07 -3.43
C TYR A 124 -17.21 -4.43 -4.87
N GLY A 125 -18.38 -5.06 -5.04
CA GLY A 125 -18.94 -5.44 -6.34
C GLY A 125 -18.16 -6.50 -7.12
N LYS A 126 -17.19 -7.17 -6.49
CA LYS A 126 -16.33 -8.16 -7.14
C LYS A 126 -17.04 -9.47 -7.47
N ILE A 127 -18.01 -9.89 -6.67
CA ILE A 127 -18.66 -11.21 -6.84
C ILE A 127 -19.29 -11.32 -8.23
N GLY A 128 -18.88 -12.35 -8.97
CA GLY A 128 -19.30 -12.58 -10.36
C GLY A 128 -18.39 -11.97 -11.43
N ASN A 129 -17.34 -11.23 -11.04
CA ASN A 129 -16.37 -10.62 -11.94
C ASN A 129 -14.95 -11.12 -11.65
N THR A 130 -14.26 -11.63 -12.67
CA THR A 130 -12.85 -12.05 -12.56
C THR A 130 -11.88 -10.90 -12.85
N THR A 131 -12.28 -9.96 -13.70
CA THR A 131 -11.50 -8.79 -14.11
C THR A 131 -12.30 -7.52 -13.86
N GLY A 132 -11.61 -6.39 -13.78
CA GLY A 132 -12.21 -5.09 -13.52
C GLY A 132 -11.43 -4.28 -12.50
N THR A 133 -11.94 -3.10 -12.20
CA THR A 133 -11.43 -2.22 -11.15
C THR A 133 -12.48 -2.15 -10.05
N PHE A 134 -12.08 -2.51 -8.84
CA PHE A 134 -12.94 -2.61 -7.67
C PHE A 134 -12.38 -1.72 -6.57
N GLU A 135 -13.25 -0.93 -5.96
CA GLU A 135 -12.92 -0.31 -4.68
C GLU A 135 -12.75 -1.40 -3.64
N ALA A 136 -11.82 -1.20 -2.71
CA ALA A 136 -11.52 -2.13 -1.65
C ALA A 136 -11.31 -1.40 -0.32
N GLU A 137 -11.29 -2.14 0.78
CA GLU A 137 -11.04 -1.60 2.11
C GLU A 137 -10.38 -2.65 3.00
N ILE A 138 -9.41 -2.25 3.82
CA ILE A 138 -9.04 -3.01 5.01
C ILE A 138 -10.06 -2.63 6.10
N ALA A 139 -11.06 -3.49 6.31
CA ALA A 139 -12.16 -3.21 7.23
C ALA A 139 -11.83 -3.58 8.68
N ALA A 140 -10.84 -4.45 8.88
CA ALA A 140 -10.30 -4.75 10.20
C ALA A 140 -8.87 -5.30 10.10
N MET A 141 -8.03 -4.98 11.07
CA MET A 141 -6.72 -5.57 11.28
C MET A 141 -6.44 -5.60 12.76
N SER A 142 -5.87 -6.69 13.26
CA SER A 142 -5.45 -6.80 14.66
C SER A 142 -4.19 -7.65 14.74
N LEU A 143 -3.04 -6.98 14.80
CA LEU A 143 -1.72 -7.60 14.79
C LEU A 143 -1.06 -7.44 16.17
N SER A 144 -0.26 -8.42 16.54
CA SER A 144 0.51 -8.43 17.77
C SER A 144 1.94 -8.86 17.53
N GLY A 145 2.86 -8.36 18.36
CA GLY A 145 4.26 -8.73 18.33
C GLY A 145 5.05 -8.03 19.43
N THR A 146 6.37 -8.01 19.28
CA THR A 146 7.27 -7.44 20.28
C THR A 146 8.22 -6.41 19.67
N ALA A 147 8.38 -5.28 20.36
CA ALA A 147 9.44 -4.32 20.11
C ALA A 147 10.48 -4.41 21.24
N GLY A 148 11.54 -5.20 21.02
CA GLY A 148 12.48 -5.53 22.10
C GLY A 148 11.79 -6.34 23.20
N SER A 149 11.63 -5.76 24.39
CA SER A 149 10.97 -6.41 25.55
C SER A 149 9.51 -6.01 25.75
N TYR A 150 8.99 -5.11 24.91
CA TYR A 150 7.61 -4.62 25.02
C TYR A 150 6.69 -5.41 24.09
N ASN A 151 5.55 -5.86 24.61
CA ASN A 151 4.46 -6.35 23.79
C ASN A 151 3.73 -5.15 23.18
N ILE A 152 3.55 -5.18 21.87
CA ILE A 152 2.84 -4.14 21.13
C ILE A 152 1.72 -4.76 20.31
N GLN A 153 0.67 -3.98 20.08
CA GLN A 153 -0.44 -4.34 19.21
C GLN A 153 -0.70 -3.22 18.23
N LEU A 154 -0.99 -3.58 16.98
CA LEU A 154 -1.35 -2.64 15.93
C LEU A 154 -2.70 -3.06 15.38
N ARG A 155 -3.62 -2.11 15.22
CA ARG A 155 -4.92 -2.37 14.61
C ARG A 155 -5.26 -1.35 13.55
N GLU A 156 -6.21 -1.71 12.69
CA GLU A 156 -6.90 -0.76 11.81
C GLU A 156 -7.73 0.22 12.67
N SER A 157 -7.87 1.48 12.21
CA SER A 157 -8.57 2.50 12.98
C SER A 157 -10.09 2.25 13.05
N PRO A 158 -10.69 2.10 14.25
CA PRO A 158 -12.13 1.90 14.38
C PRO A 158 -12.96 3.13 13.98
N THR A 159 -12.33 4.26 13.63
CA THR A 159 -13.01 5.53 13.32
C THR A 159 -12.66 6.11 11.95
N LEU A 160 -11.64 5.57 11.28
CA LEU A 160 -11.17 6.07 9.99
C LEU A 160 -10.98 4.89 9.05
N ALA A 161 -11.84 4.80 8.04
CA ALA A 161 -11.76 3.74 7.03
C ALA A 161 -10.40 3.74 6.34
N SER A 162 -9.91 2.55 6.00
CA SER A 162 -8.67 2.32 5.27
C SER A 162 -8.95 1.90 3.82
N PRO A 163 -9.32 2.85 2.92
CA PRO A 163 -9.77 2.55 1.57
C PRO A 163 -8.62 2.09 0.68
N GLY A 164 -8.97 1.46 -0.43
CA GLY A 164 -8.05 0.99 -1.43
C GLY A 164 -8.75 0.72 -2.75
N GLN A 165 -7.97 0.20 -3.69
CA GLN A 165 -8.50 -0.23 -4.98
C GLN A 165 -7.71 -1.45 -5.45
N THR A 166 -8.40 -2.33 -6.16
CA THR A 166 -7.80 -3.46 -6.86
C THR A 166 -8.25 -3.44 -8.32
N ALA A 167 -7.30 -3.40 -9.24
CA ALA A 167 -7.53 -3.53 -10.67
C ALA A 167 -6.93 -4.84 -11.17
N ILE A 168 -7.73 -5.64 -11.88
CA ILE A 168 -7.36 -6.95 -12.43
C ILE A 168 -7.60 -6.92 -13.93
N THR A 169 -6.54 -7.11 -14.70
CA THR A 169 -6.57 -7.19 -16.17
C THR A 169 -6.13 -8.58 -16.61
N ASP A 170 -6.94 -9.24 -17.43
CA ASP A 170 -6.56 -10.51 -18.08
C ASP A 170 -5.54 -10.23 -19.19
N LEU A 171 -4.38 -10.89 -19.13
CA LEU A 171 -3.33 -10.83 -20.14
C LEU A 171 -3.42 -11.96 -21.17
N GLY A 172 -4.36 -12.88 -20.99
CA GLY A 172 -4.45 -14.14 -21.71
C GLY A 172 -3.50 -15.21 -21.16
N GLY A 173 -3.72 -16.47 -21.56
CA GLY A 173 -2.86 -17.58 -21.16
C GLY A 173 -2.93 -17.95 -19.68
N GLY A 174 -3.97 -17.49 -18.96
CA GLY A 174 -4.12 -17.73 -17.51
C GLY A 174 -3.29 -16.78 -16.64
N LEU A 175 -2.84 -15.65 -17.19
CA LEU A 175 -2.08 -14.63 -16.47
C LEU A 175 -2.92 -13.37 -16.27
N TYR A 176 -2.77 -12.77 -15.11
CA TYR A 176 -3.47 -11.56 -14.70
C TYR A 176 -2.48 -10.51 -14.28
N GLN A 177 -2.62 -9.31 -14.82
CA GLN A 177 -1.95 -8.13 -14.31
C GLN A 177 -2.80 -7.51 -13.21
N ILE A 178 -2.22 -7.34 -12.03
CA ILE A 178 -2.91 -6.84 -10.85
C ILE A 178 -2.18 -5.60 -10.31
N ASP A 179 -2.96 -4.54 -10.13
CA ASP A 179 -2.59 -3.32 -9.43
C ASP A 179 -3.47 -3.22 -8.18
N SER A 180 -2.87 -3.05 -7.00
CA SER A 180 -3.66 -2.88 -5.78
C SER A 180 -2.95 -1.99 -4.77
N PHE A 181 -3.71 -1.20 -4.02
CA PHE A 181 -3.18 -0.39 -2.93
C PHE A 181 -4.24 -0.21 -1.83
N PHE A 182 -3.77 0.15 -0.64
CA PHE A 182 -4.61 0.65 0.45
C PHE A 182 -3.97 1.89 1.08
N ASP A 183 -4.77 2.88 1.41
CA ASP A 183 -4.43 4.02 2.26
C ASP A 183 -4.88 3.67 3.70
N VAL A 184 -3.92 3.36 4.57
CA VAL A 184 -4.19 2.70 5.85
C VAL A 184 -4.11 3.68 7.01
N TYR A 185 -5.13 3.64 7.88
CA TYR A 185 -5.10 4.25 9.20
C TYR A 185 -4.92 3.19 10.27
N THR A 186 -4.06 3.48 11.24
CA THR A 186 -3.73 2.55 12.31
C THR A 186 -3.86 3.16 13.70
N GLU A 187 -4.06 2.29 14.69
CA GLU A 187 -3.86 2.59 16.10
C GLU A 187 -2.86 1.63 16.71
N LEU A 188 -2.01 2.13 17.60
CA LEU A 188 -0.94 1.38 18.27
C LEU A 188 -1.20 1.30 19.76
N SER A 189 -1.13 0.11 20.34
CA SER A 189 -1.03 -0.09 21.79
C SER A 189 0.37 -0.55 22.18
N VAL A 190 0.87 0.00 23.28
CA VAL A 190 2.16 -0.34 23.90
C VAL A 190 2.01 -0.94 25.31
N ASP A 191 0.77 -1.20 25.73
CA ASP A 191 0.38 -1.68 27.06
C ASP A 191 -0.53 -2.93 26.99
N GLY A 192 -0.48 -3.67 25.87
CA GLY A 192 -1.21 -4.93 25.72
C GLY A 192 -2.69 -4.77 25.36
N GLY A 193 -3.10 -3.60 24.86
CA GLY A 193 -4.44 -3.32 24.36
C GLY A 193 -5.32 -2.50 25.31
N GLU A 194 -4.77 -2.07 26.46
CA GLU A 194 -5.48 -1.25 27.44
C GLU A 194 -5.70 0.17 26.91
N THR A 195 -4.68 0.76 26.28
CA THR A 195 -4.79 2.06 25.60
C THR A 195 -4.30 2.00 24.16
N TRP A 196 -4.88 2.88 23.33
CA TRP A 196 -4.62 2.96 21.90
C TRP A 196 -4.23 4.38 21.50
N LEU A 197 -3.08 4.48 20.84
CA LEU A 197 -2.56 5.71 20.28
C LEU A 197 -3.00 5.79 18.83
N ALA A 198 -3.83 6.77 18.51
CA ALA A 198 -4.23 7.01 17.12
C ALA A 198 -3.03 7.55 16.30
N GLN A 199 -2.97 7.13 15.05
CA GLN A 199 -2.09 7.74 14.06
C GLN A 199 -2.38 9.24 13.94
N THR A 200 -1.32 10.04 13.92
CA THR A 200 -1.37 11.51 13.86
C THR A 200 -1.02 12.07 12.49
N THR A 201 -0.53 11.21 11.59
CA THR A 201 -0.31 11.50 10.18
C THR A 201 -1.57 11.20 9.37
N GLN A 202 -1.61 11.64 8.11
CA GLN A 202 -2.60 11.14 7.16
C GLN A 202 -2.39 9.63 6.91
N ALA A 203 -3.38 8.97 6.29
CA ALA A 203 -3.24 7.58 5.87
C ALA A 203 -1.94 7.36 5.10
N ALA A 204 -1.31 6.21 5.33
CA ALA A 204 -0.14 5.82 4.56
C ALA A 204 -0.51 4.76 3.55
N ARG A 205 -0.01 4.96 2.33
CA ARG A 205 -0.25 4.03 1.24
C ARG A 205 0.67 2.81 1.33
N ILE A 206 0.08 1.63 1.21
CA ILE A 206 0.77 0.40 0.83
C ILE A 206 0.33 -0.01 -0.56
N ILE A 207 1.29 -0.40 -1.40
CA ILE A 207 1.04 -0.80 -2.79
C ILE A 207 1.48 -2.25 -2.96
N LEU A 208 0.67 -3.05 -3.64
CA LEU A 208 1.05 -4.39 -4.05
C LEU A 208 2.21 -4.28 -5.05
N VAL A 209 3.34 -4.89 -4.70
CA VAL A 209 4.57 -4.87 -5.50
C VAL A 209 5.11 -6.28 -5.68
N PRO A 210 5.82 -6.57 -6.78
CA PRO A 210 6.52 -7.84 -6.91
C PRO A 210 7.68 -7.90 -5.91
N ILE A 211 7.91 -9.07 -5.34
CA ILE A 211 9.14 -9.29 -4.58
C ILE A 211 10.26 -9.42 -5.59
N SER A 212 11.26 -8.57 -5.47
CA SER A 212 12.48 -8.69 -6.26
C SER A 212 13.20 -9.96 -5.82
N THR A 213 12.96 -11.08 -6.52
CA THR A 213 13.88 -12.20 -6.47
C THR A 213 15.14 -11.73 -7.16
N ILE A 214 16.19 -11.43 -6.40
CA ILE A 214 17.52 -11.38 -6.98
C ILE A 214 17.75 -12.80 -7.50
N ALA A 215 17.60 -12.98 -8.81
CA ALA A 215 17.98 -14.20 -9.48
C ALA A 215 19.39 -14.54 -8.98
N THR A 216 19.54 -15.66 -8.29
CA THR A 216 20.84 -16.30 -8.16
C THR A 216 21.26 -16.55 -9.59
N GLN A 217 22.10 -15.68 -10.16
CA GLN A 217 22.78 -16.00 -11.39
C GLN A 217 23.54 -17.29 -11.07
N SER A 218 23.02 -18.41 -11.58
CA SER A 218 23.80 -19.63 -11.73
C SER A 218 25.11 -19.21 -12.35
N SER A 219 26.18 -19.29 -11.58
CA SER A 219 27.54 -19.03 -12.00
C SER A 219 27.93 -20.09 -13.03
N SER A 220 27.47 -19.97 -14.27
CA SER A 220 28.03 -20.67 -15.42
C SER A 220 29.10 -19.79 -16.07
N TRP A 221 30.06 -19.33 -15.28
CA TRP A 221 31.31 -18.75 -15.76
C TRP A 221 32.46 -19.53 -15.13
N GLY A 222 32.73 -20.69 -15.72
CA GLY A 222 33.74 -21.62 -15.22
C GLY A 222 34.01 -22.80 -16.14
N ALA A 223 33.98 -22.60 -17.45
CA ALA A 223 34.49 -23.58 -18.42
C ALA A 223 35.20 -22.89 -19.59
N ILE A 224 36.18 -22.03 -19.29
CA ILE A 224 37.24 -21.76 -20.27
C ILE A 224 38.21 -22.92 -20.17
N LYS A 225 38.00 -23.93 -21.02
CA LYS A 225 39.03 -24.93 -21.34
C LYS A 225 40.22 -24.19 -21.95
N SER A 226 41.31 -24.09 -21.20
CA SER A 226 42.64 -23.91 -21.79
C SER A 226 42.93 -25.15 -22.63
N LEU A 227 42.87 -25.03 -23.95
CA LEU A 227 43.60 -25.90 -24.86
C LEU A 227 44.98 -25.28 -25.00
N HIS A 228 45.95 -25.86 -24.29
CA HIS A 228 47.35 -25.73 -24.64
C HIS A 228 47.61 -26.84 -25.68
N GLU A 229 47.82 -26.44 -26.93
CA GLU A 229 48.40 -27.31 -27.96
C GLU A 229 49.92 -27.41 -27.73
N ASP A 230 50.46 -28.55 -28.17
CA ASP A 230 51.85 -29.02 -28.05
C ASP A 230 52.96 -28.02 -28.44
#